data_AF-A0A1C6UH94-F1
#
_entry.id   AF-A0A1C6UH94-F1
#
_cell.length_a   1.000
_cell.length_b   1.000
_cell.length_c   1.000
_cell.angle_alpha   90.00
_cell.angle_beta   90.00
_cell.angle_gamma   90.00
#
_symmetry.space_group_name_H-M   'P 1'
#
loop_
_entity.id
_entity.type
_entity.pdbx_description
1 polymer ?
#
loop_
_entity_poly.entity_id
_entity_poly.type
_entity_poly.pdbx_seq_one_letter_code
_entity_poly.pdbx_strand_id
1 'polypeptide(L)'
;MTRRAGRPMPGSGVTETTPRDISPPSRSDVPPAGTSPDDLVPVEEMIEAGVQRLAEAVALNPNVEAATNTSIQAHLSTLRTAISEVFYNDDESTQADMLLMQLDKRVYLAQKVALGGTSERVIETLWEIFKQAIAAVTASISFTDHMENGRRACEFEREKLVSAAAGLDVMLTQSQVSATAQEVRRIADDVQEAAGDVAQSQLAAHYQEGAEAEGRRYLFWNLLFGGSVLASVALASFLIAQSPQSNWTAQEATRITLAIPLLAFAVHAARQSRFHRDAQASLSLVAIKLKTVRAFADSLEFENRQELLKMLGEAIFSAPGQSNATTEGADSLPISMPDLTELLRSRGTAQNNAGDSTR
;
A
#
# COMPACT_ATOMS: atom_id res chain seq x y z
N MET A 1 -20.12 -5.80 22.61
CA MET A 1 -19.45 -6.33 21.40
C MET A 1 -20.32 -6.05 20.19
N THR A 2 -20.19 -4.85 19.62
CA THR A 2 -20.96 -4.39 18.46
C THR A 2 -20.11 -4.56 17.22
N ARG A 3 -20.50 -5.49 16.33
CA ARG A 3 -19.89 -5.69 15.01
C ARG A 3 -20.05 -4.39 14.21
N ARG A 4 -18.96 -3.65 14.04
CA ARG A 4 -18.90 -2.52 13.12
C ARG A 4 -18.86 -3.10 11.70
N ALA A 5 -19.94 -2.89 10.94
CA ALA A 5 -20.01 -3.27 9.55
C ALA A 5 -18.86 -2.60 8.78
N GLY A 6 -18.01 -3.41 8.14
CA GLY A 6 -16.92 -2.93 7.30
C GLY A 6 -17.48 -2.06 6.18
N ARG A 7 -16.92 -0.87 6.02
CA ARG A 7 -17.17 -0.04 4.84
C ARG A 7 -16.67 -0.81 3.61
N PRO A 8 -17.48 -0.93 2.54
CA PRO A 8 -16.97 -1.42 1.27
C PRO A 8 -15.88 -0.46 0.80
N MET A 9 -14.69 -1.00 0.54
CA MET A 9 -13.62 -0.26 -0.14
C MET A 9 -14.17 0.26 -1.48
N PRO A 10 -13.85 1.50 -1.88
CA PRO A 10 -14.16 1.97 -3.22
C PRO A 10 -13.41 1.06 -4.20
N GLY A 11 -14.15 0.15 -4.83
CA GLY A 11 -13.63 -0.68 -5.90
C GLY A 11 -12.98 0.23 -6.91
N SER A 12 -11.71 -0.07 -7.22
CA SER A 12 -10.99 0.53 -8.34
C SER A 12 -11.92 0.49 -9.54
N GLY A 13 -12.43 1.66 -9.94
CA GLY A 13 -13.21 1.83 -11.15
C GLY A 13 -12.31 1.59 -12.33
N VAL A 14 -12.02 0.31 -12.59
CA VAL A 14 -11.62 -0.14 -13.90
C VAL A 14 -12.87 0.10 -14.74
N THR A 15 -12.91 1.26 -15.38
CA THR A 15 -13.85 1.52 -16.45
C THR A 15 -13.65 0.40 -17.45
N GLU A 16 -14.55 -0.58 -17.41
CA GLU A 16 -14.78 -1.53 -18.47
C GLU A 16 -15.13 -0.70 -19.71
N THR A 17 -14.11 -0.26 -20.42
CA THR A 17 -14.25 0.31 -21.75
C THR A 17 -14.81 -0.82 -22.58
N THR A 18 -16.14 -0.81 -22.75
CA THR A 18 -16.84 -1.69 -23.67
C THR A 18 -16.07 -1.63 -24.99
N PRO A 19 -15.51 -2.76 -25.46
CA PRO A 19 -14.74 -2.77 -26.69
C PRO A 19 -15.63 -2.15 -27.79
N ARG A 20 -15.16 -1.07 -28.41
CA ARG A 20 -15.80 -0.58 -29.64
C ARG A 20 -15.90 -1.79 -30.56
N ASP A 21 -17.12 -2.07 -31.00
CA ASP A 21 -17.43 -3.19 -31.87
C ASP A 21 -16.77 -2.92 -33.24
N ILE A 22 -15.49 -3.29 -33.35
CA ILE A 22 -14.79 -3.35 -34.62
C ILE A 22 -15.35 -4.59 -35.29
N SER A 23 -16.43 -4.39 -36.05
CA SER A 23 -17.03 -5.43 -36.86
C SER A 23 -15.91 -6.14 -37.61
N PRO A 24 -15.84 -7.49 -37.57
CA PRO A 24 -14.88 -8.23 -38.40
C PRO A 24 -15.02 -7.75 -39.85
N PRO A 25 -13.93 -7.74 -40.64
CA PRO A 25 -14.00 -7.40 -42.05
C PRO A 25 -15.14 -8.22 -42.64
N SER A 26 -16.09 -7.49 -43.22
CA SER A 26 -17.31 -8.09 -43.74
C SER A 26 -16.88 -9.15 -44.76
N ARG A 27 -17.57 -10.29 -44.77
CA ARG A 27 -17.31 -11.41 -45.69
C ARG A 27 -17.41 -11.02 -47.19
N SER A 28 -17.64 -9.75 -47.49
CA SER A 28 -17.59 -9.12 -48.81
C SER A 28 -16.18 -8.89 -49.35
N ASP A 29 -15.12 -9.09 -48.57
CA ASP A 29 -13.74 -9.09 -49.09
C ASP A 29 -13.36 -10.44 -49.71
N VAL A 30 -14.29 -11.41 -49.77
CA VAL A 30 -14.15 -12.58 -50.62
C VAL A 30 -14.24 -12.08 -52.07
N PRO A 31 -13.20 -12.28 -52.89
CA PRO A 31 -13.22 -11.87 -54.28
C PRO A 31 -14.49 -12.41 -54.97
N PRO A 32 -15.19 -11.61 -55.78
CA PRO A 32 -16.38 -12.07 -56.49
C PRO A 32 -16.03 -13.33 -57.26
N ALA A 33 -16.91 -14.35 -57.22
CA ALA A 33 -16.70 -15.61 -57.91
C ALA A 33 -16.47 -15.36 -59.42
N GLY A 34 -15.20 -15.35 -59.83
CA GLY A 34 -14.78 -14.92 -61.17
C GLY A 34 -13.49 -14.08 -61.25
N THR A 35 -12.88 -13.66 -60.14
CA THR A 35 -11.51 -13.10 -60.18
C THR A 35 -10.54 -14.14 -60.72
N SER A 36 -9.72 -13.72 -61.69
CA SER A 36 -8.68 -14.57 -62.25
C SER A 36 -7.69 -14.94 -61.13
N PRO A 37 -7.09 -16.14 -61.12
CA PRO A 37 -6.00 -16.48 -60.21
C PRO A 37 -4.85 -15.45 -60.25
N ASP A 38 -4.67 -14.79 -61.40
CA ASP A 38 -3.68 -13.71 -61.60
C ASP A 38 -4.05 -12.39 -60.90
N ASP A 39 -5.29 -12.23 -60.41
CA ASP A 39 -5.73 -11.04 -59.68
C ASP A 39 -5.58 -11.20 -58.15
N LEU A 40 -5.06 -12.33 -57.66
CA LEU A 40 -4.84 -12.53 -56.23
C LEU A 40 -3.63 -11.70 -55.78
N VAL A 41 -3.86 -10.80 -54.81
CA VAL A 41 -2.79 -10.06 -54.15
C VAL A 41 -1.80 -11.07 -53.55
N PRO A 42 -0.48 -10.93 -53.83
CA PRO A 42 0.53 -11.79 -53.25
C PRO A 42 0.40 -11.85 -51.72
N VAL A 43 0.52 -13.03 -51.13
CA VAL A 43 0.37 -13.25 -49.68
C VAL A 43 1.34 -12.37 -48.88
N GLU A 44 2.52 -12.10 -49.44
CA GLU A 44 3.52 -11.18 -48.90
C GLU A 44 2.98 -9.76 -48.73
N GLU A 45 2.33 -9.21 -49.77
CA GLU A 45 1.77 -7.86 -49.76
C GLU A 45 0.66 -7.74 -48.71
N MET A 46 -0.13 -8.81 -48.52
CA MET A 46 -1.13 -8.88 -47.47
C MET A 46 -0.52 -8.83 -46.07
N ILE A 47 0.57 -9.56 -45.83
CA ILE A 47 1.24 -9.60 -44.54
C ILE A 47 1.95 -8.28 -44.24
N GLU A 48 2.63 -7.69 -45.22
CA GLU A 48 3.21 -6.35 -45.08
C GLU A 48 2.17 -5.32 -44.67
N ALA A 49 1.03 -5.29 -45.37
CA ALA A 49 -0.08 -4.43 -45.03
C ALA A 49 -0.62 -4.75 -43.63
N GLY A 50 -0.68 -6.03 -43.24
CA GLY A 50 -1.04 -6.46 -41.90
C GLY A 50 -0.10 -5.95 -40.82
N VAL A 51 1.20 -6.08 -41.01
CA VAL A 51 2.24 -5.62 -40.07
C VAL A 51 2.21 -4.09 -39.94
N GLN A 52 1.98 -3.38 -41.04
CA GLN A 52 1.79 -1.93 -41.02
C GLN A 52 0.55 -1.51 -40.23
N ARG A 53 -0.59 -2.19 -40.44
CA ARG A 53 -1.81 -1.95 -39.65
C ARG A 53 -1.62 -2.25 -38.17
N LEU A 54 -0.85 -3.28 -37.85
CA LEU A 54 -0.48 -3.62 -36.48
C LEU A 54 0.40 -2.53 -35.86
N ALA A 55 1.38 -2.01 -36.59
CA ALA A 55 2.22 -0.89 -36.17
C ALA A 55 1.38 0.36 -35.87
N GLU A 56 0.44 0.72 -36.74
CA GLU A 56 -0.50 1.81 -36.52
C GLU A 56 -1.42 1.57 -35.31
N ALA A 57 -1.92 0.34 -35.14
CA ALA A 57 -2.74 -0.03 -34.00
C ALA A 57 -2.00 0.13 -32.66
N VAL A 58 -0.73 -0.29 -32.60
CA VAL A 58 0.12 -0.08 -31.42
C VAL A 58 0.36 1.41 -31.19
N ALA A 59 0.60 2.19 -32.24
CA ALA A 59 0.82 3.63 -32.13
C ALA A 59 -0.39 4.39 -31.58
N LEU A 60 -1.60 3.90 -31.87
CA LEU A 60 -2.85 4.48 -31.41
C LEU A 60 -3.27 4.02 -30.00
N ASN A 61 -2.58 3.05 -29.39
CA ASN A 61 -2.97 2.51 -28.10
C ASN A 61 -2.44 3.36 -26.92
N PRO A 62 -3.32 4.03 -26.14
CA PRO A 62 -2.90 4.86 -25.01
C PRO A 62 -2.35 4.05 -23.82
N ASN A 63 -2.60 2.73 -23.79
CA ASN A 63 -2.15 1.84 -22.71
C ASN A 63 -0.73 1.29 -22.93
N VAL A 64 -0.10 1.61 -24.06
CA VAL A 64 1.29 1.26 -24.36
C VAL A 64 2.16 2.49 -24.08
N GLU A 65 3.13 2.36 -23.18
CA GLU A 65 4.04 3.45 -22.85
C GLU A 65 4.80 3.91 -24.11
N ALA A 66 5.05 5.21 -24.25
CA ALA A 66 5.68 5.77 -25.44
C ALA A 66 7.07 5.16 -25.75
N ALA A 67 7.83 4.84 -24.70
CA ALA A 67 9.13 4.16 -24.83
C ALA A 67 8.96 2.74 -25.38
N THR A 68 8.01 1.97 -24.82
CA THR A 68 7.67 0.63 -25.30
C THR A 68 7.16 0.66 -26.73
N ASN A 69 6.28 1.61 -27.07
CA ASN A 69 5.77 1.80 -28.42
C ASN A 69 6.93 2.00 -29.42
N THR A 70 7.87 2.89 -29.12
CA THR A 70 9.05 3.11 -29.98
C THR A 70 9.84 1.82 -30.24
N SER A 71 10.07 1.01 -29.21
CA SER A 71 10.76 -0.28 -29.37
C SER A 71 9.92 -1.28 -30.18
N ILE A 72 8.61 -1.35 -29.94
CA ILE A 72 7.70 -2.20 -30.72
C ILE A 72 7.71 -1.81 -32.20
N GLN A 73 7.67 -0.50 -32.52
CA GLN A 73 7.76 -0.02 -33.91
C GLN A 73 9.06 -0.48 -34.58
N ALA A 74 10.19 -0.38 -33.87
CA ALA A 74 11.48 -0.85 -34.36
C ALA A 74 11.46 -2.37 -34.65
N HIS A 75 10.90 -3.18 -33.75
CA HIS A 75 10.75 -4.61 -33.97
C HIS A 75 9.81 -4.91 -35.16
N LEU A 76 8.64 -4.28 -35.25
CA LEU A 76 7.70 -4.47 -36.36
C LEU A 76 8.31 -4.09 -37.71
N SER A 77 9.14 -3.04 -37.76
CA SER A 77 9.90 -2.71 -38.97
C SER A 77 10.89 -3.81 -39.37
N THR A 78 11.54 -4.44 -38.39
CA THR A 78 12.46 -5.58 -38.62
C THR A 78 11.71 -6.80 -39.14
N LEU A 79 10.54 -7.09 -38.57
CA LEU A 79 9.66 -8.17 -39.04
C LEU A 79 9.24 -7.95 -40.49
N ARG A 80 8.82 -6.72 -40.82
CA ARG A 80 8.41 -6.37 -42.19
C ARG A 80 9.55 -6.57 -43.19
N THR A 81 10.73 -6.02 -42.93
CA THR A 81 11.89 -6.17 -43.81
C THR A 81 12.31 -7.63 -43.98
N ALA A 82 12.27 -8.42 -42.90
CA ALA A 82 12.63 -9.84 -42.98
C ALA A 82 11.64 -10.65 -43.84
N ILE A 83 10.35 -10.34 -43.77
CA ILE A 83 9.32 -11.00 -44.60
C ILE A 83 9.50 -10.60 -46.07
N SER A 84 9.70 -9.32 -46.37
CA SER A 84 9.86 -8.85 -47.74
C SER A 84 11.11 -9.43 -48.43
N GLU A 85 12.22 -9.55 -47.71
CA GLU A 85 13.49 -10.05 -48.29
C GLU A 85 13.52 -11.57 -48.48
N VAL A 86 12.86 -12.33 -47.60
CA VAL A 86 12.89 -13.80 -47.64
C VAL A 86 11.94 -14.36 -48.70
N PHE A 87 10.73 -13.81 -48.84
CA PHE A 87 9.68 -14.44 -49.63
C PHE A 87 9.60 -13.93 -51.08
N TYR A 88 10.03 -12.69 -51.35
CA TYR A 88 10.02 -12.09 -52.70
C TYR A 88 10.77 -12.90 -53.79
N ASN A 89 11.61 -13.87 -53.39
CA ASN A 89 12.42 -14.69 -54.29
C ASN A 89 11.94 -16.16 -54.43
N ASP A 90 10.85 -16.58 -53.76
CA ASP A 90 10.49 -18.01 -53.63
C ASP A 90 9.14 -18.33 -54.30
N ASP A 91 9.13 -18.46 -55.63
CA ASP A 91 7.92 -18.63 -56.46
C ASP A 91 7.23 -20.02 -56.35
N GLU A 92 7.80 -21.00 -55.63
CA GLU A 92 7.35 -22.41 -55.71
C GLU A 92 7.09 -23.13 -54.35
N SER A 93 7.16 -22.46 -53.20
CA SER A 93 7.07 -23.14 -51.90
C SER A 93 5.65 -23.16 -51.29
N THR A 94 4.89 -24.24 -51.56
CA THR A 94 3.54 -24.44 -50.96
C THR A 94 3.55 -24.47 -49.41
N GLN A 95 4.67 -24.85 -48.79
CA GLN A 95 4.81 -24.88 -47.34
C GLN A 95 5.04 -23.48 -46.75
N ALA A 96 5.78 -22.62 -47.46
CA ALA A 96 5.94 -21.21 -47.11
C ALA A 96 4.59 -20.50 -47.11
N ASP A 97 3.78 -20.69 -48.14
CA ASP A 97 2.44 -20.09 -48.28
C ASP A 97 1.53 -20.43 -47.09
N MET A 98 1.55 -21.69 -46.64
CA MET A 98 0.75 -22.12 -45.49
C MET A 98 1.19 -21.41 -44.20
N LEU A 99 2.50 -21.25 -43.98
CA LEU A 99 3.03 -20.56 -42.80
C LEU A 99 2.79 -19.05 -42.86
N LEU A 100 2.89 -18.44 -44.04
CA LEU A 100 2.53 -17.05 -44.30
C LEU A 100 1.04 -16.81 -44.02
N MET A 101 0.14 -17.71 -44.45
CA MET A 101 -1.28 -17.58 -44.15
C MET A 101 -1.59 -17.71 -42.64
N GLN A 102 -0.83 -18.55 -41.92
CA GLN A 102 -0.92 -18.61 -40.45
C GLN A 102 -0.41 -17.32 -39.79
N LEU A 103 0.67 -16.74 -40.33
CA LEU A 103 1.25 -15.48 -39.86
C LEU A 103 0.27 -14.32 -40.07
N ASP A 104 -0.35 -14.19 -41.25
CA ASP A 104 -1.36 -13.17 -41.53
C ASP A 104 -2.52 -13.23 -40.53
N LYS A 105 -3.07 -14.44 -40.32
CA LYS A 105 -4.13 -14.65 -39.32
C LYS A 105 -3.73 -14.17 -37.92
N ARG A 106 -2.47 -14.34 -37.55
CA ARG A 106 -1.93 -13.97 -36.24
C ARG A 106 -1.65 -12.48 -36.13
N VAL A 107 -1.15 -11.86 -37.19
CA VAL A 107 -1.03 -10.40 -37.32
C VAL A 107 -2.39 -9.74 -37.20
N TYR A 108 -3.42 -10.27 -37.85
CA TYR A 108 -4.80 -9.78 -37.73
C TYR A 108 -5.35 -9.89 -36.30
N LEU A 109 -5.12 -11.02 -35.62
CA LEU A 109 -5.53 -11.18 -34.21
C LEU A 109 -4.76 -10.21 -33.30
N ALA A 110 -3.47 -10.02 -33.56
CA ALA A 110 -2.65 -9.08 -32.81
C ALA A 110 -3.08 -7.64 -33.00
N GLN A 111 -3.55 -7.26 -34.19
CA GLN A 111 -4.08 -5.92 -34.44
C GLN A 111 -5.27 -5.61 -33.50
N LYS A 112 -6.15 -6.60 -33.29
CA LYS A 112 -7.27 -6.44 -32.35
C LYS A 112 -6.81 -6.28 -30.90
N VAL A 113 -5.82 -7.08 -30.49
CA VAL A 113 -5.22 -6.96 -29.15
C VAL A 113 -4.48 -5.63 -29.01
N ALA A 114 -3.80 -5.16 -30.04
CA ALA A 114 -3.02 -3.93 -30.04
C ALA A 114 -3.87 -2.68 -29.81
N LEU A 115 -5.15 -2.65 -30.20
CA LEU A 115 -6.00 -1.47 -30.01
C LEU A 115 -6.54 -1.26 -28.59
N GLY A 116 -6.58 -2.31 -27.77
CA GLY A 116 -7.20 -2.24 -26.43
C GLY A 116 -6.47 -3.00 -25.33
N GLY A 117 -5.44 -3.77 -25.67
CA GLY A 117 -4.64 -4.54 -24.73
C GLY A 117 -3.71 -3.68 -23.91
N THR A 118 -3.26 -4.24 -22.78
CA THR A 118 -2.15 -3.70 -22.00
C THR A 118 -0.83 -3.88 -22.75
N SER A 119 0.18 -3.08 -22.42
CA SER A 119 1.55 -3.22 -22.95
C SER A 119 2.05 -4.68 -22.93
N GLU A 120 1.87 -5.37 -21.81
CA GLU A 120 2.25 -6.78 -21.64
C GLU A 120 1.59 -7.70 -22.67
N ARG A 121 0.27 -7.57 -22.84
CA ARG A 121 -0.49 -8.43 -23.76
C ARG A 121 -0.14 -8.15 -25.23
N VAL A 122 0.18 -6.90 -25.56
CA VAL A 122 0.68 -6.52 -26.88
C VAL A 122 2.04 -7.15 -27.13
N ILE A 123 2.99 -7.05 -26.19
CA ILE A 123 4.33 -7.65 -26.31
C ILE A 123 4.24 -9.18 -26.44
N GLU A 124 3.43 -9.85 -25.61
CA GLU A 124 3.23 -11.30 -25.67
C GLU A 124 2.70 -11.73 -27.05
N THR A 125 1.72 -10.99 -27.58
CA THR A 125 1.15 -11.32 -28.90
C THR A 125 2.16 -11.09 -30.02
N LEU A 126 2.98 -10.04 -29.93
CA LEU A 126 4.07 -9.79 -30.87
C LEU A 126 5.11 -10.90 -30.83
N TRP A 127 5.51 -11.33 -29.64
CA TRP A 127 6.48 -12.42 -29.49
C TRP A 127 5.99 -13.72 -30.16
N GLU A 128 4.70 -14.04 -30.07
CA GLU A 128 4.10 -15.17 -30.78
C GLU A 128 4.11 -15.01 -32.32
N ILE A 129 3.94 -13.80 -32.83
CA ILE A 129 4.11 -13.49 -34.27
C ILE A 129 5.57 -13.73 -34.68
N PHE A 130 6.53 -13.22 -33.91
CA PHE A 130 7.95 -13.38 -34.22
C PHE A 130 8.37 -14.85 -34.26
N LYS A 131 7.89 -15.69 -33.33
CA LYS A 131 8.12 -17.13 -33.37
C LYS A 131 7.63 -17.78 -34.66
N GLN A 132 6.43 -17.41 -35.10
CA GLN A 132 5.86 -17.93 -36.35
C GLN A 132 6.62 -17.45 -37.57
N ALA A 133 7.03 -16.18 -37.60
CA ALA A 133 7.88 -15.65 -38.65
C ALA A 133 9.24 -16.38 -38.71
N ILE A 134 9.89 -16.60 -37.57
CA ILE A 134 11.13 -17.40 -37.49
C ILE A 134 10.91 -18.82 -38.01
N ALA A 135 9.79 -19.46 -37.67
CA ALA A 135 9.45 -20.78 -38.17
C ALA A 135 9.23 -20.79 -39.69
N ALA A 136 8.56 -19.76 -40.24
CA ALA A 136 8.35 -19.58 -41.67
C ALA A 136 9.68 -19.41 -42.42
N VAL A 137 10.54 -18.49 -41.97
CA VAL A 137 11.87 -18.27 -42.57
C VAL A 137 12.73 -19.53 -42.47
N THR A 138 12.67 -20.27 -41.35
CA THR A 138 13.40 -21.53 -41.19
C THR A 138 12.93 -22.60 -42.18
N ALA A 139 11.63 -22.64 -42.50
CA ALA A 139 11.11 -23.54 -43.53
C ALA A 139 11.62 -23.13 -44.93
N SER A 140 11.65 -21.84 -45.25
CA SER A 140 12.19 -21.35 -46.54
C SER A 140 13.69 -21.63 -46.71
N ILE A 141 14.49 -21.58 -45.64
CA ILE A 141 15.91 -21.99 -45.67
C ILE A 141 16.07 -23.43 -46.14
N SER A 142 15.16 -24.33 -45.72
CA SER A 142 15.24 -25.75 -46.12
C SER A 142 14.93 -25.98 -47.60
N PHE A 143 14.22 -25.07 -48.25
CA PHE A 143 13.87 -25.15 -49.66
C PHE A 143 14.94 -24.52 -50.57
N THR A 144 15.60 -23.46 -50.09
CA THR A 144 16.65 -22.72 -50.81
C THR A 144 18.04 -23.37 -50.75
N ASP A 145 18.15 -24.63 -50.29
CA ASP A 145 19.43 -25.31 -50.05
C ASP A 145 20.30 -25.49 -51.32
N HIS A 146 19.70 -25.30 -52.50
CA HIS A 146 20.41 -25.35 -53.79
C HIS A 146 21.08 -24.03 -54.21
N MET A 147 20.83 -22.91 -53.50
CA MET A 147 21.44 -21.60 -53.78
C MET A 147 22.17 -21.04 -52.55
N GLU A 148 23.50 -21.15 -52.53
CA GLU A 148 24.35 -20.71 -51.42
C GLU A 148 24.12 -19.23 -51.02
N ASN A 149 23.86 -18.36 -52.00
CA ASN A 149 23.58 -16.94 -51.76
C ASN A 149 22.20 -16.71 -51.12
N GLY A 150 21.16 -17.41 -51.57
CA GLY A 150 19.81 -17.30 -51.03
C GLY A 150 19.72 -17.80 -49.58
N ARG A 151 20.40 -18.91 -49.30
CA ARG A 151 20.51 -19.46 -47.95
C ARG A 151 21.14 -18.48 -46.96
N ARG A 152 22.25 -17.82 -47.33
CA ARG A 152 22.91 -16.82 -46.46
C ARG A 152 22.02 -15.61 -46.17
N ALA A 153 21.28 -15.13 -47.17
CA ALA A 153 20.33 -14.03 -46.98
C ALA A 153 19.21 -14.42 -45.99
N CYS A 154 18.64 -15.62 -46.16
CA CYS A 154 17.61 -16.13 -45.24
C CYS A 154 18.14 -16.37 -43.82
N GLU A 155 19.37 -16.90 -43.67
CA GLU A 155 20.01 -17.07 -42.37
C GLU A 155 20.23 -15.72 -41.67
N PHE A 156 20.64 -14.68 -42.40
CA PHE A 156 20.81 -13.33 -41.86
C PHE A 156 19.49 -12.70 -41.39
N GLU A 157 18.42 -12.80 -42.18
CA GLU A 157 17.10 -12.31 -41.76
C GLU A 157 16.53 -13.10 -40.59
N ARG A 158 16.76 -14.41 -40.55
CA ARG A 158 16.42 -15.24 -39.38
C ARG A 158 17.15 -14.77 -38.12
N GLU A 159 18.44 -14.46 -38.20
CA GLU A 159 19.20 -13.95 -37.05
C GLU A 159 18.65 -12.60 -36.55
N LYS A 160 18.28 -11.69 -37.46
CA LYS A 160 17.61 -10.43 -37.08
C LYS A 160 16.29 -10.67 -36.37
N LEU A 161 15.45 -11.58 -36.88
CA LEU A 161 14.17 -11.93 -36.25
C LEU A 161 14.38 -12.55 -34.87
N VAL A 162 15.37 -13.43 -34.70
CA VAL A 162 15.72 -14.03 -33.40
C VAL A 162 16.19 -12.96 -32.41
N SER A 163 17.04 -12.02 -32.86
CA SER A 163 17.50 -10.89 -32.04
C SER A 163 16.34 -9.98 -31.62
N ALA A 164 15.42 -9.67 -32.54
CA ALA A 164 14.23 -8.88 -32.26
C ALA A 164 13.28 -9.60 -31.28
N ALA A 165 13.08 -10.91 -31.43
CA ALA A 165 12.28 -11.72 -30.51
C ALA A 165 12.87 -11.76 -29.10
N ALA A 166 14.20 -11.84 -28.97
CA ALA A 166 14.89 -11.73 -27.69
C ALA A 166 14.72 -10.35 -27.05
N GLY A 167 14.71 -9.27 -27.85
CA GLY A 167 14.39 -7.93 -27.37
C GLY A 167 12.98 -7.83 -26.76
N LEU A 168 11.98 -8.42 -27.42
CA LEU A 168 10.61 -8.48 -26.90
C LEU A 168 10.50 -9.29 -25.60
N ASP A 169 11.25 -10.39 -25.47
CA ASP A 169 11.30 -11.20 -24.24
C ASP A 169 11.89 -10.41 -23.06
N VAL A 170 12.95 -9.63 -23.29
CA VAL A 170 13.50 -8.71 -22.29
C VAL A 170 12.47 -7.64 -21.89
N MET A 171 11.73 -7.08 -22.84
CA MET A 171 10.67 -6.10 -22.53
C MET A 171 9.54 -6.73 -21.70
N LEU A 172 9.12 -7.96 -22.02
CA LEU A 172 8.09 -8.68 -21.29
C LEU A 172 8.52 -8.94 -19.84
N THR A 173 9.73 -9.46 -19.66
CA THR A 173 10.28 -9.72 -18.31
C THR A 173 10.45 -8.42 -17.51
N GLN A 174 10.90 -7.32 -18.13
CA GLN A 174 11.00 -6.03 -17.46
C GLN A 174 9.63 -5.50 -17.01
N SER A 175 8.59 -5.67 -17.83
CA SER A 175 7.20 -5.32 -17.49
C SER A 175 6.68 -6.15 -16.32
N GLN A 176 6.95 -7.45 -16.29
CA GLN A 176 6.53 -8.33 -15.19
C GLN A 176 7.27 -8.01 -13.89
N VAL A 177 8.57 -7.72 -13.97
CA VAL A 177 9.38 -7.31 -12.82
C VAL A 177 8.89 -5.97 -12.26
N SER A 178 8.56 -5.00 -13.11
CA SER A 178 8.06 -3.71 -12.65
C SER A 178 6.68 -3.82 -12.00
N ALA A 179 5.77 -4.62 -12.56
CA ALA A 179 4.45 -4.91 -11.99
C ALA A 179 4.59 -5.61 -10.62
N THR A 180 5.41 -6.64 -10.54
CA THR A 180 5.68 -7.36 -9.29
C THR A 180 6.32 -6.44 -8.24
N ALA A 181 7.26 -5.57 -8.64
CA ALA A 181 7.88 -4.62 -7.72
C ALA A 181 6.88 -3.59 -7.18
N GLN A 182 5.91 -3.15 -7.99
CA GLN A 182 4.83 -2.27 -7.52
C GLN A 182 3.90 -2.99 -6.55
N GLU A 183 3.54 -4.24 -6.82
CA GLU A 183 2.72 -5.05 -5.92
C GLU A 183 3.41 -5.29 -4.57
N VAL A 184 4.70 -5.65 -4.58
CA VAL A 184 5.50 -5.80 -3.36
C VAL A 184 5.55 -4.51 -2.56
N ARG A 185 5.68 -3.34 -3.19
CA ARG A 185 5.64 -2.05 -2.49
C ARG A 185 4.29 -1.80 -1.84
N ARG A 186 3.19 -2.05 -2.54
CA ARG A 186 1.83 -1.93 -1.97
C ARG A 186 1.64 -2.84 -0.76
N ILE A 187 2.06 -4.11 -0.88
CA ILE A 187 1.99 -5.06 0.23
C ILE A 187 2.83 -4.58 1.42
N ALA A 188 4.03 -4.03 1.17
CA ALA A 188 4.88 -3.49 2.23
C ALA A 188 4.22 -2.30 2.94
N ASP A 189 3.59 -1.39 2.20
CA ASP A 189 2.86 -0.25 2.74
C ASP A 189 1.65 -0.71 3.58
N ASP A 190 0.87 -1.67 3.08
CA ASP A 190 -0.27 -2.26 3.79
C ASP A 190 0.16 -2.95 5.09
N VAL A 191 1.27 -3.70 5.06
CA VAL A 191 1.85 -4.35 6.24
C VAL A 191 2.33 -3.33 7.25
N GLN A 192 2.96 -2.24 6.80
CA GLN A 192 3.41 -1.17 7.69
C GLN A 192 2.22 -0.47 8.36
N GLU A 193 1.15 -0.21 7.63
CA GLU A 193 -0.08 0.37 8.19
C GLU A 193 -0.74 -0.58 9.20
N ALA A 194 -0.88 -1.86 8.85
CA ALA A 194 -1.46 -2.87 9.73
C ALA A 194 -0.62 -3.09 11.00
N ALA A 195 0.72 -3.10 10.87
CA ALA A 195 1.62 -3.18 12.02
C ALA A 195 1.48 -1.96 12.93
N GLY A 196 1.31 -0.77 12.35
CA GLY A 196 1.02 0.46 13.10
C GLY A 196 -0.27 0.35 13.92
N ASP A 197 -1.34 -0.19 13.32
CA ASP A 197 -2.64 -0.37 13.98
C ASP A 197 -2.60 -1.39 15.12
N VAL A 198 -1.92 -2.51 14.88
CA VAL A 198 -1.73 -3.53 15.92
C VAL A 198 -0.90 -2.98 17.08
N ALA A 199 0.22 -2.31 16.79
CA ALA A 199 1.08 -1.73 17.82
C ALA A 199 0.32 -0.69 18.67
N GLN A 200 -0.43 0.22 18.03
CA GLN A 200 -1.20 1.26 18.72
C GLN A 200 -2.31 0.66 19.60
N SER A 201 -3.03 -0.34 19.10
CA SER A 201 -4.10 -1.01 19.85
C SER A 201 -3.58 -1.78 21.06
N GLN A 202 -2.46 -2.50 20.91
CA GLN A 202 -1.81 -3.21 22.02
C GLN A 202 -1.25 -2.24 23.06
N LEU A 203 -0.63 -1.15 22.64
CA LEU A 203 -0.12 -0.13 23.56
C LEU A 203 -1.26 0.50 24.38
N ALA A 204 -2.37 0.85 23.72
CA ALA A 204 -3.55 1.37 24.40
C ALA A 204 -4.17 0.36 25.38
N ALA A 205 -4.17 -0.94 25.03
CA ALA A 205 -4.62 -2.01 25.92
C ALA A 205 -3.72 -2.13 27.15
N HIS A 206 -2.39 -2.10 26.97
CA HIS A 206 -1.43 -2.15 28.08
C HIS A 206 -1.61 -0.99 29.07
N TYR A 207 -1.79 0.25 28.60
CA TYR A 207 -2.07 1.39 29.49
C TYR A 207 -3.41 1.27 30.21
N GLN A 208 -4.44 0.72 29.54
CA GLN A 208 -5.74 0.46 30.15
C GLN A 208 -5.64 -0.59 31.26
N GLU A 209 -4.95 -1.71 31.02
CA GLU A 209 -4.70 -2.75 32.01
C GLU A 209 -3.90 -2.22 33.21
N GLY A 210 -2.90 -1.36 32.94
CA GLY A 210 -2.15 -0.65 33.97
C GLY A 210 -3.05 0.24 34.83
N ALA A 211 -3.95 1.02 34.22
CA ALA A 211 -4.91 1.86 34.93
C ALA A 211 -5.85 1.02 35.82
N GLU A 212 -6.31 -0.13 35.34
CA GLU A 212 -7.17 -1.04 36.10
C GLU A 212 -6.44 -1.73 37.26
N ALA A 213 -5.17 -2.10 37.07
CA ALA A 213 -4.31 -2.60 38.15
C ALA A 213 -4.13 -1.55 39.25
N GLU A 214 -3.90 -0.30 38.86
CA GLU A 214 -3.71 0.80 39.80
C GLU A 214 -5.00 1.18 40.52
N GLY A 215 -6.15 1.14 39.84
CA GLY A 215 -7.46 1.34 40.47
C GLY A 215 -7.76 0.28 41.54
N ARG A 216 -7.35 -0.98 41.32
CA ARG A 216 -7.46 -2.04 42.35
C ARG A 216 -6.58 -1.74 43.57
N ARG A 217 -5.36 -1.25 43.36
CA ARG A 217 -4.46 -0.83 44.46
C ARG A 217 -5.02 0.36 45.23
N TYR A 218 -5.57 1.35 44.53
CA TYR A 218 -6.29 2.46 45.15
C TYR A 218 -7.39 1.97 46.10
N LEU A 219 -8.24 1.05 45.63
CA LEU A 219 -9.32 0.46 46.45
C LEU A 219 -8.76 -0.27 47.68
N PHE A 220 -7.70 -1.05 47.51
CA PHE A 220 -7.04 -1.74 48.62
C PHE A 220 -6.53 -0.78 49.69
N TRP A 221 -5.79 0.27 49.31
CA TRP A 221 -5.29 1.27 50.26
C TRP A 221 -6.40 2.08 50.90
N ASN A 222 -7.48 2.37 50.17
CA ASN A 222 -8.65 3.06 50.73
C ASN A 222 -9.39 2.20 51.75
N LEU A 223 -9.50 0.88 51.51
CA LEU A 223 -10.04 -0.07 52.48
C LEU A 223 -9.15 -0.19 53.73
N LEU A 224 -7.82 -0.23 53.57
CA LEU A 224 -6.89 -0.21 54.69
C LEU A 224 -7.00 1.09 55.51
N PHE A 225 -7.13 2.24 54.83
CA PHE A 225 -7.36 3.51 55.48
C PHE A 225 -8.66 3.49 56.30
N GLY A 226 -9.79 3.14 55.68
CA GLY A 226 -11.09 3.05 56.36
C GLY A 226 -11.06 2.06 57.53
N GLY A 227 -10.44 0.89 57.34
CA GLY A 227 -10.25 -0.12 58.37
C GLY A 227 -9.41 0.39 59.55
N SER A 228 -8.32 1.13 59.29
CA SER A 228 -7.48 1.71 60.34
C SER A 228 -8.20 2.77 61.17
N VAL A 229 -9.05 3.59 60.53
CA VAL A 229 -9.87 4.59 61.21
C VAL A 229 -10.93 3.90 62.07
N LEU A 230 -11.66 2.92 61.53
CA LEU A 230 -12.65 2.15 62.29
C LEU A 230 -12.02 1.40 63.48
N ALA A 231 -10.85 0.78 63.28
CA ALA A 231 -10.11 0.12 64.35
C ALA A 231 -9.69 1.10 65.45
N SER A 232 -9.26 2.31 65.07
CA SER A 232 -8.91 3.38 66.02
C SER A 232 -10.12 3.81 66.86
N VAL A 233 -11.29 3.98 66.23
CA VAL A 233 -12.54 4.34 66.91
C VAL A 233 -13.02 3.20 67.82
N ALA A 234 -12.94 1.95 67.36
CA ALA A 234 -13.33 0.78 68.15
C ALA A 234 -12.41 0.60 69.37
N LEU A 235 -11.09 0.76 69.19
CA LEU A 235 -10.11 0.70 70.27
C LEU A 235 -10.37 1.82 71.30
N ALA A 236 -10.59 3.05 70.84
CA ALA A 236 -10.92 4.17 71.72
C ALA A 236 -12.21 3.91 72.52
N SER A 237 -13.27 3.41 71.87
CA SER A 237 -14.54 3.07 72.52
C SER A 237 -14.39 1.95 73.55
N PHE A 238 -13.62 0.91 73.22
CA PHE A 238 -13.32 -0.20 74.13
C PHE A 238 -12.54 0.26 75.37
N LEU A 239 -11.53 1.12 75.17
CA LEU A 239 -10.73 1.69 76.26
C LEU A 239 -11.57 2.58 77.19
N ILE A 240 -12.55 3.32 76.65
CA ILE A 240 -13.49 4.12 77.46
C ILE A 240 -14.37 3.21 78.32
N ALA A 241 -14.88 2.11 77.75
CA ALA A 241 -15.75 1.18 78.48
C ALA A 241 -15.07 0.43 79.64
N GLN A 242 -13.76 0.16 79.54
CA GLN A 242 -12.99 -0.65 80.51
C GLN A 242 -12.45 0.15 81.72
N SER A 243 -12.62 1.47 81.82
CA SER A 243 -12.04 2.26 82.93
C SER A 243 -13.02 3.25 83.55
N PRO A 244 -14.06 2.78 84.27
CA PRO A 244 -15.05 3.67 84.89
C PRO A 244 -14.56 4.47 86.12
N GLN A 245 -13.37 4.19 86.69
CA GLN A 245 -12.91 4.83 87.95
C GLN A 245 -11.39 5.12 88.05
N SER A 246 -10.63 5.18 86.95
CA SER A 246 -9.17 5.36 87.06
C SER A 246 -8.73 6.82 87.13
N ASN A 247 -7.74 7.11 87.98
CA ASN A 247 -7.08 8.42 88.07
C ASN A 247 -6.40 8.76 86.73
N TRP A 248 -6.74 9.92 86.16
CA TRP A 248 -6.67 10.23 84.73
C TRP A 248 -5.27 10.22 84.08
N THR A 249 -4.18 10.39 84.81
CA THR A 249 -2.92 10.84 84.18
C THR A 249 -2.06 9.75 83.49
N ALA A 250 -1.94 8.54 84.03
CA ALA A 250 -1.04 7.52 83.46
C ALA A 250 -1.71 6.65 82.38
N GLN A 251 -3.02 6.42 82.50
CA GLN A 251 -3.77 5.62 81.52
C GLN A 251 -4.10 6.40 80.24
N GLU A 252 -4.23 7.72 80.29
CA GLU A 252 -4.46 8.52 79.08
C GLU A 252 -3.22 8.57 78.18
N ALA A 253 -2.03 8.73 78.77
CA ALA A 253 -0.77 8.76 78.03
C ALA A 253 -0.49 7.46 77.26
N THR A 254 -0.80 6.30 77.86
CA THR A 254 -0.67 4.99 77.20
C THR A 254 -1.66 4.81 76.05
N ARG A 255 -2.88 5.35 76.17
CA ARG A 255 -3.89 5.33 75.09
C ARG A 255 -3.49 6.20 73.90
N ILE A 256 -2.96 7.40 74.16
CA ILE A 256 -2.45 8.29 73.10
C ILE A 256 -1.24 7.65 72.39
N THR A 257 -0.35 7.02 73.16
CA THR A 257 0.83 6.34 72.59
C THR A 257 0.46 5.19 71.65
N LEU A 258 -0.64 4.48 71.93
CA LEU A 258 -1.17 3.44 71.03
C LEU A 258 -1.91 4.00 69.81
N ALA A 259 -2.50 5.19 69.91
CA ALA A 259 -3.23 5.83 68.80
C ALA A 259 -2.31 6.49 67.77
N ILE A 260 -1.14 6.99 68.17
CA ILE A 260 -0.20 7.69 67.26
C ILE A 260 0.23 6.81 66.07
N PRO A 261 0.68 5.55 66.23
CA PRO A 261 1.05 4.70 65.11
C PRO A 261 -0.11 4.42 64.16
N LEU A 262 -1.33 4.26 64.69
CA LEU A 262 -2.53 4.03 63.87
C LEU A 262 -2.87 5.26 63.03
N LEU A 263 -2.77 6.47 63.60
CA LEU A 263 -2.96 7.71 62.86
C LEU A 263 -1.86 7.93 61.80
N ALA A 264 -0.60 7.65 62.14
CA ALA A 264 0.51 7.72 61.19
C ALA A 264 0.31 6.75 60.01
N PHE A 265 -0.14 5.52 60.29
CA PHE A 265 -0.48 4.54 59.26
C PHE A 265 -1.65 5.01 58.39
N ALA A 266 -2.70 5.58 59.00
CA ALA A 266 -3.84 6.11 58.26
C ALA A 266 -3.43 7.25 57.31
N VAL A 267 -2.59 8.19 57.77
CA VAL A 267 -2.07 9.27 56.91
C VAL A 267 -1.22 8.71 55.76
N HIS A 268 -0.39 7.70 56.03
CA HIS A 268 0.40 7.04 54.99
C HIS A 268 -0.48 6.33 53.96
N ALA A 269 -1.47 5.54 54.40
CA ALA A 269 -2.43 4.87 53.54
C ALA A 269 -3.24 5.86 52.69
N ALA A 270 -3.65 7.00 53.27
CA ALA A 270 -4.34 8.06 52.54
C ALA A 270 -3.44 8.70 51.46
N ARG A 271 -2.16 8.96 51.77
CA ARG A 271 -1.18 9.46 50.79
C ARG A 271 -0.97 8.47 49.65
N GLN A 272 -0.82 7.19 49.97
CA GLN A 272 -0.62 6.14 48.98
C GLN A 272 -1.86 5.92 48.11
N SER A 273 -3.05 6.01 48.69
CA SER A 273 -4.32 5.98 47.97
C SER A 273 -4.41 7.12 46.95
N ARG A 274 -4.09 8.36 47.34
CA ARG A 274 -4.06 9.51 46.39
C ARG A 274 -3.09 9.26 45.25
N PHE A 275 -1.86 8.82 45.56
CA PHE A 275 -0.86 8.51 44.54
C PHE A 275 -1.37 7.50 43.49
N HIS A 276 -1.96 6.39 43.94
CA HIS A 276 -2.51 5.38 43.02
C HIS A 276 -3.71 5.90 42.21
N ARG A 277 -4.53 6.80 42.77
CA ARG A 277 -5.64 7.43 42.03
C ARG A 277 -5.13 8.34 40.90
N ASP A 278 -4.11 9.14 41.18
CA ASP A 278 -3.53 10.05 40.19
C ASP A 278 -2.79 9.27 39.09
N ALA A 279 -2.10 8.18 39.47
CA ALA A 279 -1.50 7.24 38.54
C ALA A 279 -2.56 6.55 37.66
N GLN A 280 -3.68 6.09 38.22
CA GLN A 280 -4.79 5.55 37.44
C GLN A 280 -5.33 6.57 36.43
N ALA A 281 -5.58 7.81 36.88
CA ALA A 281 -6.12 8.87 36.03
C ALA A 281 -5.19 9.17 34.85
N SER A 282 -3.89 9.33 35.12
CA SER A 282 -2.88 9.59 34.07
C SER A 282 -2.77 8.45 33.05
N LEU A 283 -2.71 7.19 33.50
CA LEU A 283 -2.67 6.02 32.60
C LEU A 283 -3.93 5.91 31.75
N SER A 284 -5.12 6.14 32.34
CA SER A 284 -6.39 6.11 31.60
C SER A 284 -6.46 7.20 30.52
N LEU A 285 -5.93 8.39 30.80
CA LEU A 285 -5.88 9.49 29.86
C LEU A 285 -4.93 9.19 28.70
N VAL A 286 -3.77 8.57 28.96
CA VAL A 286 -2.86 8.10 27.91
C VAL A 286 -3.52 7.05 27.03
N ALA A 287 -4.21 6.07 27.62
CA ALA A 287 -4.94 5.05 26.87
C ALA A 287 -6.02 5.66 25.96
N ILE A 288 -6.75 6.68 26.44
CA ILE A 288 -7.73 7.42 25.64
C ILE A 288 -7.04 8.18 24.52
N LYS A 289 -5.99 8.96 24.82
CA LYS A 289 -5.22 9.70 23.81
C LYS A 289 -4.73 8.78 22.69
N LEU A 290 -4.16 7.63 23.03
CA LEU A 290 -3.74 6.61 22.07
C LEU A 290 -4.90 6.09 21.23
N LYS A 291 -6.08 5.82 21.82
CA LYS A 291 -7.26 5.37 21.06
C LYS A 291 -7.84 6.45 20.14
N THR A 292 -7.78 7.71 20.54
CA THR A 292 -8.37 8.82 19.77
C THR A 292 -7.43 9.37 18.72
N VAL A 293 -6.11 9.20 18.88
CA VAL A 293 -5.16 9.86 17.98
C VAL A 293 -5.34 9.43 16.53
N ARG A 294 -5.65 8.15 16.28
CA ARG A 294 -5.86 7.65 14.91
C ARG A 294 -7.06 8.33 14.27
N ALA A 295 -8.20 8.37 14.97
CA ALA A 295 -9.40 9.02 14.47
C ALA A 295 -9.19 10.51 14.12
N PHE A 296 -8.27 11.18 14.81
CA PHE A 296 -7.89 12.56 14.51
C PHE A 296 -6.86 12.64 13.35
N ALA A 297 -5.83 11.81 13.40
CA ALA A 297 -4.78 11.67 12.40
C ALA A 297 -5.31 11.31 11.01
N ASP A 298 -6.39 10.53 10.94
CA ASP A 298 -7.05 10.13 9.68
C ASP A 298 -7.64 11.32 8.93
N SER A 299 -7.95 12.43 9.61
CA SER A 299 -8.49 13.65 9.01
C SER A 299 -7.41 14.65 8.52
N LEU A 300 -6.14 14.41 8.85
CA LEU A 300 -5.02 15.27 8.50
C LEU A 300 -4.31 14.78 7.23
N GLU A 301 -3.69 15.73 6.53
CA GLU A 301 -2.72 15.45 5.46
C GLU A 301 -1.54 14.62 5.98
N PHE A 302 -0.87 13.89 5.08
CA PHE A 302 0.15 12.91 5.43
C PHE A 302 1.31 13.51 6.23
N GLU A 303 1.77 14.70 5.87
CA GLU A 303 2.85 15.43 6.53
C GLU A 303 2.46 15.79 7.97
N ASN A 304 1.26 16.36 8.15
CA ASN A 304 0.74 16.74 9.46
C ASN A 304 0.46 15.52 10.35
N ARG A 305 0.04 14.39 9.74
CA ARG A 305 -0.14 13.11 10.43
C ARG A 305 1.19 12.60 11.01
N GLN A 306 2.26 12.62 10.23
CA GLN A 306 3.58 12.19 10.71
C GLN A 306 4.11 13.09 11.82
N GLU A 307 3.95 14.41 11.69
CA GLU A 307 4.37 15.37 12.70
C GLU A 307 3.62 15.14 14.03
N LEU A 308 2.29 14.91 13.95
CA LEU A 308 1.47 14.61 15.12
C LEU A 308 1.88 13.29 15.79
N LEU A 309 2.13 12.23 15.01
CA LEU A 309 2.60 10.95 15.55
C LEU A 309 3.97 11.07 16.20
N LYS A 310 4.87 11.89 15.65
CA LYS A 310 6.17 12.19 16.25
C LYS A 310 6.02 12.92 17.59
N MET A 311 5.22 13.99 17.63
CA MET A 311 4.95 14.73 18.87
C MET A 311 4.31 13.82 19.93
N LEU A 312 3.38 12.94 19.54
CA LEU A 312 2.78 11.98 20.46
C LEU A 312 3.82 10.96 20.97
N GLY A 313 4.67 10.44 20.09
CA GLY A 313 5.75 9.54 20.46
C GLY A 313 6.70 10.18 21.47
N GLU A 314 7.16 11.40 21.20
CA GLU A 314 8.00 12.17 22.12
C GLU A 314 7.28 12.40 23.46
N ALA A 315 6.00 12.74 23.45
CA ALA A 315 5.23 12.94 24.68
C ALA A 315 5.10 11.67 25.54
N ILE A 316 4.89 10.51 24.92
CA ILE A 316 4.71 9.24 25.62
C ILE A 316 6.04 8.66 26.12
N PHE A 317 7.10 8.78 25.32
CA PHE A 317 8.41 8.18 25.62
C PHE A 317 9.38 9.14 26.32
N SER A 318 9.07 10.44 26.40
CA SER A 318 9.84 11.36 27.23
C SER A 318 9.71 10.95 28.70
N ALA A 319 10.85 10.80 29.38
CA ALA A 319 10.86 10.43 30.78
C ALA A 319 10.09 11.49 31.60
N PRO A 320 9.14 11.08 32.46
CA PRO A 320 8.44 12.02 33.34
C PRO A 320 9.48 12.62 34.30
N GLY A 321 9.93 13.84 34.00
CA GLY A 321 10.98 14.54 34.75
C GLY A 321 12.07 15.20 33.93
N GLN A 322 12.16 14.97 32.61
CA GLN A 322 13.11 15.67 31.73
C GLN A 322 12.50 16.80 30.89
N SER A 323 11.18 17.01 30.94
CA SER A 323 10.61 18.25 30.43
C SER A 323 11.07 19.39 31.34
N ASN A 324 11.92 20.28 30.82
CA ASN A 324 12.52 21.42 31.51
C ASN A 324 11.46 22.31 32.20
N ALA A 325 11.00 21.92 33.38
CA ALA A 325 10.11 22.71 34.22
C ALA A 325 10.97 23.55 35.18
N THR A 326 11.57 24.60 34.65
CA THR A 326 11.78 25.81 35.44
C THR A 326 10.43 26.50 35.52
N THR A 327 9.56 26.10 36.47
CA THR A 327 8.58 26.96 37.18
C THR A 327 7.76 26.04 38.10
N GLU A 328 7.84 26.32 39.40
CA GLU A 328 7.11 25.68 40.47
C GLU A 328 5.59 25.92 40.32
N GLY A 329 4.78 24.86 40.37
CA GLY A 329 3.34 24.97 40.56
C GLY A 329 2.49 23.90 39.89
N ALA A 330 2.27 22.80 40.60
CA ALA A 330 1.08 21.91 40.57
C ALA A 330 0.35 21.59 39.25
N ASP A 331 0.27 20.28 38.96
CA ASP A 331 -0.87 19.61 38.31
C ASP A 331 -1.18 19.82 36.81
N SER A 332 -0.27 20.37 36.01
CA SER A 332 -0.43 20.33 34.55
C SER A 332 0.33 19.15 33.93
N LEU A 333 -0.40 18.12 33.50
CA LEU A 333 0.11 17.14 32.53
C LEU A 333 0.74 17.88 31.32
N PRO A 334 1.89 17.43 30.79
CA PRO A 334 2.73 18.21 29.87
C PRO A 334 2.13 18.49 28.49
N ILE A 335 0.89 18.08 28.20
CA ILE A 335 0.17 18.48 26.98
C ILE A 335 -1.30 18.64 27.34
N SER A 336 -1.68 19.88 27.63
CA SER A 336 -3.08 20.28 27.69
C SER A 336 -3.59 20.43 26.24
N MET A 337 -4.74 19.84 25.92
CA MET A 337 -5.38 19.97 24.59
C MET A 337 -5.54 21.42 24.09
N PRO A 338 -5.69 22.46 24.94
CA PRO A 338 -5.68 23.86 24.49
C PRO A 338 -4.43 24.25 23.72
N ASP A 339 -3.26 23.78 24.13
CA ASP A 339 -1.97 24.14 23.53
C ASP A 339 -1.86 23.62 22.08
N LEU A 340 -2.38 22.43 21.81
CA LEU A 340 -2.47 21.87 20.45
C LEU A 340 -3.41 22.69 19.56
N THR A 341 -4.51 23.19 20.11
CA THR A 341 -5.43 24.05 19.33
C THR A 341 -4.85 25.44 19.06
N GLU A 342 -3.99 25.94 19.94
CA GLU A 342 -3.32 27.23 19.78
C GLU A 342 -2.12 27.16 18.83
N LEU A 343 -1.37 26.06 18.85
CA LEU A 343 -0.35 25.72 17.85
C LEU A 343 -0.96 25.57 16.44
N LEU A 344 -2.09 24.87 16.31
CA LEU A 344 -2.77 24.74 15.02
C LEU A 344 -3.38 26.06 14.53
N ARG A 345 -3.93 26.88 15.44
CA ARG A 345 -4.49 28.20 15.10
C ARG A 345 -3.40 29.18 14.65
N SER A 346 -2.29 29.25 15.37
CA SER A 346 -1.18 30.17 15.05
C SER A 346 -0.51 29.82 13.71
N ARG A 347 -0.41 28.53 13.36
CA ARG A 347 0.15 28.09 12.08
C ARG A 347 -0.80 28.34 10.90
N GLY A 348 -2.11 28.15 11.10
CA GLY A 348 -3.13 28.51 10.10
C GLY A 348 -3.13 30.00 9.75
N THR A 349 -2.82 30.88 10.71
CA THR A 349 -2.67 32.31 10.45
C THR A 349 -1.36 32.67 9.74
N ALA A 350 -0.27 31.93 9.99
CA ALA A 350 1.01 32.17 9.31
C ALA A 350 0.96 31.78 7.82
N GLN A 351 0.24 30.72 7.47
CA GLN A 351 0.11 30.27 6.08
C GLN A 351 -0.77 31.20 5.23
N ASN A 352 -1.81 31.81 5.84
CA ASN A 352 -2.64 32.80 5.15
C ASN A 352 -1.91 34.14 4.90
N ASN A 353 -0.97 34.53 5.75
CA ASN A 353 -0.20 35.77 5.54
C ASN A 353 0.95 35.60 4.52
N ALA A 354 1.43 34.38 4.28
CA ALA A 354 2.46 34.13 3.27
C ALA A 354 1.91 34.21 1.82
N GLY A 355 0.60 34.09 1.63
CA GLY A 355 -0.06 34.21 0.32
C GLY A 355 -0.40 35.64 -0.11
N ASP A 356 -0.33 36.63 0.79
CA ASP A 356 -0.79 38.01 0.52
C ASP A 356 0.35 39.00 0.24
N SER A 357 1.62 38.57 0.27
CA SER A 357 2.78 39.46 0.00
C SER A 357 3.24 39.49 -1.46
N THR A 358 2.49 38.89 -2.39
CA THR A 358 2.82 38.84 -3.83
C THR A 358 1.84 39.59 -4.73
N ARG A 359 1.15 40.61 -4.21
CA ARG A 359 0.33 41.53 -5.02
C ARG A 359 0.87 42.94 -5.08
#